data_AF-A0A9Q1DCX2-F1
#
_entry.id   AF-A0A9Q1DCX2-F1
#
_cell.length_a   1.000
_cell.length_b   1.000
_cell.length_c   1.000
_cell.angle_alpha   90.00
_cell.angle_beta   90.00
_cell.angle_gamma   90.00
#
_symmetry.space_group_name_H-M   'P 1'
#
loop_
_entity.id
_entity.type
_entity.pdbx_description
1 polymer ?
#
loop_
_entity_poly.entity_id
_entity_poly.type
_entity_poly.pdbx_seq_one_letter_code
_entity_poly.pdbx_strand_id
1 'polypeptide(L)'
;MILMEVFVSTASHSLKYLYTAVTAGIDFPEFTAMGLVDDEPFTYYDSNIRRETPKTEWIKKNVDEDYWDKNSMASLMAQQTFKDNIGILMKRFNQAQAELEYEKQYLTQECVDWLKKYVSYGKSTLERRVKPEVSLLQKDTNSPVTCHVTGFYPRAVMVTWKRDGQELVGETVPNGDGTFQTRSHLRVKPEDWKRNRYTCTVWHKSLEDDIILPVTEENIKSNKESE
;
A
#
# COMPACT_ATOMS: atom_id res chain seq x y z
N MET A 1 8.12 -17.01 -23.61
CA MET A 1 8.19 -16.50 -24.99
C MET A 1 8.81 -15.11 -24.95
N ILE A 2 9.75 -14.83 -25.84
CA ILE A 2 10.27 -13.48 -26.11
C ILE A 2 9.85 -13.12 -27.53
N LEU A 3 9.27 -11.94 -27.71
CA LEU A 3 8.99 -11.34 -29.00
C LEU A 3 9.79 -10.04 -29.06
N MET A 4 10.58 -9.86 -30.12
CA MET A 4 11.33 -8.64 -30.36
C MET A 4 11.02 -8.14 -31.77
N GLU A 5 10.64 -6.88 -31.87
CA GLU A 5 10.42 -6.18 -33.13
C GLU A 5 11.51 -5.12 -33.32
N VAL A 6 12.12 -5.12 -34.50
CA VAL A 6 13.00 -4.05 -34.96
C VAL A 6 12.32 -3.38 -36.15
N PHE A 7 12.09 -2.07 -36.06
CA PHE A 7 11.30 -1.33 -37.03
C PHE A 7 12.05 -0.09 -37.53
N VAL A 8 12.01 0.13 -38.84
CA VAL A 8 12.54 1.31 -39.52
C VAL A 8 11.53 1.78 -40.56
N SER A 9 11.27 3.08 -40.64
CA SER A 9 10.33 3.66 -41.61
C SER A 9 10.87 4.92 -42.30
N THR A 10 10.47 5.09 -43.55
CA THR A 10 10.54 6.35 -44.31
C THR A 10 9.15 6.95 -44.47
N ALA A 11 8.99 8.04 -45.22
CA ALA A 11 7.69 8.65 -45.45
C ALA A 11 6.68 7.75 -46.19
N SER A 12 7.15 6.77 -46.97
CA SER A 12 6.28 5.93 -47.82
C SER A 12 6.46 4.42 -47.63
N HIS A 13 7.53 3.97 -46.96
CA HIS A 13 7.84 2.55 -46.80
C HIS A 13 8.36 2.22 -45.41
N SER A 14 8.20 0.96 -45.00
CA SER A 14 8.69 0.41 -43.73
C SER A 14 9.40 -0.93 -43.89
N LEU A 15 10.35 -1.18 -42.99
CA LEU A 15 11.07 -2.44 -42.82
C LEU A 15 10.91 -2.89 -41.37
N LYS A 16 10.46 -4.13 -41.17
CA LYS A 16 10.34 -4.78 -39.86
C LYS A 16 11.14 -6.07 -39.85
N TYR A 17 11.74 -6.38 -38.70
CA TYR A 17 12.20 -7.71 -38.36
C TYR A 17 11.50 -8.17 -37.09
N LEU A 18 10.82 -9.32 -37.19
CA LEU A 18 10.14 -9.97 -36.09
C LEU A 18 10.93 -11.21 -35.67
N TYR A 19 11.41 -11.19 -34.43
CA TYR A 19 12.10 -12.32 -33.80
C TYR A 19 11.20 -12.89 -32.71
N THR A 20 10.88 -14.17 -32.82
CA THR A 20 10.13 -14.89 -31.79
C THR A 20 11.00 -16.01 -31.26
N ALA A 21 11.12 -16.10 -29.93
CA ALA A 21 11.79 -17.19 -29.25
C ALA A 21 10.87 -17.81 -28.19
N VAL A 22 10.80 -19.13 -28.17
CA VAL A 22 9.93 -19.89 -27.27
C VAL A 22 10.75 -20.94 -26.53
N THR A 23 10.23 -21.39 -25.39
CA THR A 23 10.81 -22.54 -24.69
C THR A 23 10.47 -23.82 -25.44
N ALA A 24 11.36 -24.81 -25.40
CA ALA A 24 11.11 -26.14 -25.95
C ALA A 24 9.81 -26.76 -25.39
N GLY A 25 9.16 -27.61 -26.18
CA GLY A 25 7.97 -28.36 -25.77
C GLY A 25 6.64 -27.82 -26.28
N ILE A 26 6.66 -26.90 -27.24
CA ILE A 26 5.48 -26.50 -28.02
C ILE A 26 5.66 -26.89 -29.49
N ASP A 27 4.56 -27.14 -30.21
CA ASP A 27 4.56 -27.45 -31.65
C ASP A 27 4.81 -26.18 -32.49
N PHE A 28 5.96 -25.55 -32.26
CA PHE A 28 6.42 -24.31 -32.90
C PHE A 28 7.94 -24.27 -32.86
N PRO A 29 8.64 -23.73 -33.88
CA PRO A 29 10.10 -23.60 -33.84
C PRO A 29 10.57 -22.80 -32.62
N GLU A 30 11.63 -23.25 -31.95
CA GLU A 30 12.20 -22.56 -30.78
C GLU A 30 12.59 -21.10 -31.08
N PHE A 31 12.94 -20.82 -32.33
CA PHE A 31 13.23 -19.48 -32.80
C PHE A 31 12.75 -19.28 -34.23
N THR A 32 12.19 -18.11 -34.50
CA THR A 32 11.86 -17.64 -35.86
C THR A 32 12.32 -16.20 -36.04
N ALA A 33 12.85 -15.89 -37.22
CA ALA A 33 13.12 -14.52 -37.66
C ALA A 33 12.40 -14.27 -38.98
N MET A 34 11.74 -13.11 -39.11
CA MET A 34 10.99 -12.76 -40.31
C MET A 34 11.25 -11.30 -40.66
N GLY A 35 11.69 -11.06 -41.90
CA GLY A 35 11.80 -9.72 -42.47
C GLY A 35 10.52 -9.35 -43.21
N LEU A 36 10.00 -8.15 -42.97
CA LEU A 36 8.83 -7.60 -43.65
C LEU A 36 9.13 -6.24 -44.27
N VAL A 37 8.70 -6.01 -45.51
CA VAL A 37 8.68 -4.69 -46.15
C VAL A 37 7.22 -4.31 -46.36
N ASP A 38 6.80 -3.16 -45.82
CA ASP A 38 5.39 -2.72 -45.84
C ASP A 38 4.42 -3.80 -45.33
N ASP A 39 4.80 -4.44 -44.22
CA ASP A 39 4.09 -5.56 -43.57
C ASP A 39 3.96 -6.84 -44.42
N GLU A 40 4.58 -6.88 -45.61
CA GLU A 40 4.67 -8.08 -46.45
C GLU A 40 5.97 -8.84 -46.18
N PRO A 41 5.92 -10.14 -45.84
CA PRO A 41 7.11 -10.91 -45.53
C PRO A 41 7.97 -11.13 -46.78
N PHE A 42 9.27 -10.82 -46.69
CA PHE A 42 10.23 -11.03 -47.78
C PHE A 42 11.30 -12.07 -47.45
N THR A 43 11.62 -12.28 -46.17
CA THR A 43 12.48 -13.38 -45.72
C THR A 43 11.93 -14.08 -44.49
N TYR A 44 12.40 -15.31 -44.27
CA TYR A 44 12.05 -16.11 -43.11
C TYR A 44 13.14 -17.10 -42.75
N TYR A 45 13.34 -17.26 -41.45
CA TYR A 45 14.17 -18.27 -40.81
C TYR A 45 13.41 -18.93 -39.67
N ASP A 46 13.62 -20.23 -39.49
CA ASP A 46 13.26 -20.91 -38.27
C ASP A 46 14.36 -21.88 -37.81
N SER A 47 14.32 -22.24 -36.53
CA SER A 47 15.31 -23.10 -35.87
C SER A 47 15.33 -24.56 -36.37
N ASN A 48 14.32 -24.98 -37.14
CA ASN A 48 14.23 -26.32 -37.73
C ASN A 48 14.88 -26.35 -39.11
N ILE A 49 14.59 -25.36 -39.97
CA ILE A 49 15.16 -25.20 -41.32
C ILE A 49 16.61 -24.72 -41.23
N ARG A 50 16.90 -23.82 -40.29
CA ARG A 50 18.21 -23.21 -40.01
C ARG A 50 18.86 -22.53 -41.21
N ARG A 51 18.04 -22.00 -42.11
CA ARG A 51 18.47 -21.25 -43.28
C ARG A 51 17.46 -20.16 -43.57
N GLU A 52 17.96 -18.98 -43.89
CA GLU A 52 17.14 -17.85 -44.34
C GLU A 52 16.58 -18.18 -45.73
N THR A 53 15.28 -18.01 -45.90
CA THR A 53 14.56 -18.36 -47.13
C THR A 53 13.81 -17.16 -47.70
N PRO A 54 13.81 -16.97 -49.03
CA PRO A 54 13.01 -15.94 -49.66
C PRO A 54 11.52 -16.26 -49.53
N LYS A 55 10.71 -15.24 -49.25
CA LYS A 55 9.23 -15.31 -49.30
C LYS A 55 8.64 -14.63 -50.52
N THR A 56 9.46 -13.90 -51.28
CA THR A 56 9.06 -13.21 -52.50
C THR A 56 10.05 -13.45 -53.63
N GLU A 57 9.57 -13.37 -54.87
CA GLU A 57 10.40 -13.55 -56.07
C GLU A 57 11.40 -12.40 -56.27
N TRP A 58 11.05 -11.19 -55.82
CA TRP A 58 11.90 -10.03 -56.03
C TRP A 58 13.20 -10.14 -55.23
N ILE A 59 13.17 -10.58 -53.96
CA ILE A 59 14.42 -10.70 -53.18
C ILE A 59 15.29 -11.80 -53.76
N LYS A 60 14.69 -12.94 -54.12
CA LYS A 60 15.40 -14.10 -54.70
C LYS A 60 16.14 -13.75 -55.99
N LYS A 61 15.60 -12.86 -56.82
CA LYS A 61 16.22 -12.45 -58.09
C LYS A 61 17.30 -11.38 -57.96
N ASN A 62 17.33 -10.65 -56.85
CA ASN A 62 18.18 -9.46 -56.68
C ASN A 62 19.35 -9.65 -55.71
N VAL A 63 19.46 -10.80 -55.04
CA VAL A 63 20.57 -11.11 -54.11
C VAL A 63 21.23 -12.44 -54.49
N ASP A 64 22.45 -12.65 -54.01
CA ASP A 64 23.24 -13.86 -54.25
C ASP A 64 23.18 -14.83 -53.05
N GLU A 65 23.92 -15.95 -53.17
CA GLU A 65 23.98 -16.97 -52.12
C GLU A 65 24.69 -16.46 -50.85
N ASP A 66 25.68 -15.58 -51.00
CA ASP A 66 26.41 -14.98 -49.87
C ASP A 66 25.48 -14.14 -48.98
N TYR A 67 24.50 -13.45 -49.56
CA TYR A 67 23.43 -12.81 -48.80
C TYR A 67 22.67 -13.80 -47.91
N TRP A 68 22.25 -14.94 -48.45
CA TRP A 68 21.49 -15.94 -47.69
C TRP A 68 22.35 -16.59 -46.59
N ASP A 69 23.62 -16.86 -46.86
CA ASP A 69 24.55 -17.43 -45.88
C ASP A 69 24.80 -16.45 -44.72
N LYS A 70 25.06 -15.17 -45.03
CA LYS A 70 25.26 -14.12 -44.01
C LYS A 70 24.02 -13.93 -43.13
N ASN A 71 22.83 -13.86 -43.72
CA ASN A 71 21.60 -13.71 -42.96
C ASN A 71 21.28 -14.98 -42.13
N SER A 72 21.54 -16.17 -42.67
CA SER A 72 21.39 -17.43 -41.92
C SER A 72 22.31 -17.48 -40.70
N MET A 73 23.56 -17.04 -40.84
CA MET A 73 24.50 -16.92 -39.72
C MET A 73 24.03 -15.89 -38.69
N ALA A 74 23.53 -14.73 -39.14
CA ALA A 74 22.99 -13.71 -38.24
C ALA A 74 21.77 -14.23 -37.45
N SER A 75 20.83 -14.90 -38.12
CA SER A 75 19.66 -15.52 -37.50
C SER A 75 20.06 -16.62 -36.50
N LEU A 76 21.12 -17.40 -36.78
CA LEU A 76 21.66 -18.39 -35.84
C LEU A 76 22.28 -17.74 -34.59
N MET A 77 23.03 -16.65 -34.75
CA MET A 77 23.58 -15.89 -33.61
C MET A 77 22.47 -15.27 -32.76
N ALA A 78 21.43 -14.73 -33.41
CA ALA A 78 20.24 -14.23 -32.73
C ALA A 78 19.54 -15.36 -31.96
N GLN A 79 19.31 -16.52 -32.58
CA GLN A 79 18.75 -17.69 -31.91
C GLN A 79 19.48 -18.03 -30.61
N GLN A 80 20.82 -18.11 -30.65
CA GLN A 80 21.61 -18.44 -29.46
C GLN A 80 21.46 -17.37 -28.36
N THR A 81 21.52 -16.10 -28.75
CA THR A 81 21.33 -14.96 -27.83
C THR A 81 19.97 -15.02 -27.13
N PHE A 82 18.90 -15.29 -27.88
CA PHE A 82 17.56 -15.40 -27.33
C PHE A 82 17.41 -16.61 -26.40
N LYS A 83 18.03 -17.74 -26.73
CA LYS A 83 18.04 -18.93 -25.88
C LYS A 83 18.68 -18.64 -24.51
N ASP A 84 19.83 -17.96 -24.51
CA ASP A 84 20.52 -17.58 -23.28
C ASP A 84 19.68 -16.59 -22.45
N ASN A 85 19.07 -15.60 -23.12
CA ASN A 85 18.19 -14.63 -22.48
C ASN A 85 16.94 -15.28 -21.85
N ILE A 86 16.31 -16.26 -22.53
CA ILE A 86 15.19 -17.02 -21.96
C ILE A 86 15.62 -17.73 -20.67
N GLY A 87 16.79 -18.37 -20.65
CA GLY A 87 17.32 -19.04 -19.46
C GLY A 87 17.51 -18.08 -18.28
N ILE A 88 18.07 -16.90 -18.54
CA ILE A 88 18.26 -15.86 -17.52
C ILE A 88 16.91 -15.35 -17.01
N LEU A 89 15.96 -15.07 -17.90
CA LEU A 89 14.63 -14.59 -17.54
C LEU A 89 13.88 -15.62 -16.69
N MET A 90 13.90 -16.89 -17.08
CA MET A 90 13.27 -17.98 -16.31
C MET A 90 13.87 -18.11 -14.92
N LYS A 91 15.20 -18.03 -14.79
CA LYS A 91 15.86 -18.06 -13.48
C LYS A 91 15.42 -16.90 -12.59
N ARG A 92 15.40 -15.68 -13.12
CA ARG A 92 14.94 -14.48 -12.38
C ARG A 92 13.48 -14.58 -11.97
N PHE A 93 12.63 -15.07 -12.88
CA PHE A 93 11.21 -15.27 -12.60
C PHE A 93 10.98 -16.27 -11.46
N ASN A 94 11.64 -17.43 -11.51
CA ASN A 94 11.55 -18.45 -10.47
C ASN A 94 12.08 -17.94 -9.12
N GLN A 95 13.15 -17.14 -9.11
CA GLN A 95 13.66 -16.50 -7.90
C GLN A 95 12.63 -15.53 -7.29
N ALA A 96 12.05 -14.64 -8.11
CA ALA A 96 11.03 -13.70 -7.66
C ALA A 96 9.77 -14.42 -7.13
N GLN A 97 9.37 -15.53 -7.74
CA GLN A 97 8.27 -16.36 -7.24
C GLN A 97 8.57 -16.97 -5.87
N ALA A 98 9.79 -17.50 -5.68
CA ALA A 98 10.20 -18.07 -4.41
C ALA A 98 10.25 -17.01 -3.28
N GLU A 99 10.78 -15.83 -3.58
CA GLU A 99 10.79 -14.69 -2.64
C GLU A 99 9.38 -14.26 -2.25
N LEU A 100 8.47 -14.15 -3.23
CA LEU A 100 7.08 -13.78 -2.96
C LEU A 100 6.36 -14.84 -2.11
N GLU A 101 6.57 -16.13 -2.38
CA GLU A 101 5.94 -17.19 -1.59
C GLU A 101 6.49 -17.22 -0.16
N TYR A 102 7.80 -16.98 0.02
CA TYR A 102 8.41 -16.84 1.34
C TYR A 102 7.81 -15.67 2.13
N GLU A 103 7.75 -14.47 1.52
CA GLU A 103 7.15 -13.28 2.15
C GLU A 103 5.68 -13.53 2.54
N LYS A 104 4.93 -14.16 1.64
CA LYS A 104 3.54 -14.54 1.90
C LYS A 104 3.44 -15.51 3.07
N GLN A 105 4.28 -16.55 3.13
CA GLN A 105 4.30 -17.50 4.24
C GLN A 105 4.64 -16.80 5.56
N TYR A 106 5.68 -15.98 5.58
CA TYR A 106 6.09 -15.23 6.77
C TYR A 106 4.96 -14.32 7.28
N LEU A 107 4.34 -13.52 6.41
CA LEU A 107 3.29 -12.59 6.80
C LEU A 107 2.00 -13.29 7.24
N THR A 108 1.62 -14.39 6.58
CA THR A 108 0.33 -15.05 6.85
C THR A 108 0.40 -16.10 7.95
N GLN A 109 1.57 -16.66 8.22
CA GLN A 109 1.75 -17.69 9.25
C GLN A 109 2.62 -17.19 10.39
N GLU A 110 3.91 -16.97 10.15
CA GLU A 110 4.87 -16.68 11.23
C GLU A 110 4.53 -15.39 11.97
N CYS A 111 4.26 -14.30 11.25
CA CYS A 111 3.89 -13.02 11.82
C CYS A 111 2.60 -13.12 12.64
N VAL A 112 1.59 -13.85 12.14
CA VAL A 112 0.32 -14.08 12.85
C VAL A 112 0.54 -14.90 14.12
N ASP A 113 1.39 -15.93 14.07
CA ASP A 113 1.68 -16.76 15.24
C ASP A 113 2.51 -16.02 16.29
N TRP A 114 3.44 -15.17 15.86
CA TRP A 114 4.15 -14.25 16.76
C TRP A 114 3.20 -13.22 17.38
N LEU A 115 2.27 -12.65 16.61
CA LEU A 115 1.26 -11.73 17.13
C LEU A 115 0.41 -12.40 18.23
N LYS A 116 -0.05 -13.64 18.01
CA LYS A 116 -0.79 -14.40 19.04
C LYS A 116 0.04 -14.56 20.32
N LYS A 117 1.34 -14.88 20.20
CA LYS A 117 2.26 -14.98 21.35
C LYS A 117 2.41 -13.64 22.07
N TYR A 118 2.62 -12.54 21.34
CA TYR A 118 2.76 -11.21 21.95
C TYR A 118 1.49 -10.75 22.67
N VAL A 119 0.31 -11.00 22.09
CA VAL A 119 -0.97 -10.74 22.76
C VAL A 119 -1.10 -11.58 24.02
N SER A 120 -0.70 -12.86 23.99
CA SER A 120 -0.70 -13.71 25.17
C SER A 120 0.26 -13.22 26.26
N TYR A 121 1.49 -12.84 25.91
CA TYR A 121 2.50 -12.36 26.85
C TYR A 121 2.10 -11.03 27.48
N GLY A 122 1.57 -10.11 26.66
CA GLY A 122 1.17 -8.77 27.07
C GLY A 122 -0.27 -8.67 27.57
N LYS A 123 -0.98 -9.78 27.76
CA LYS A 123 -2.44 -9.80 27.99
C LYS A 123 -2.88 -8.85 29.10
N SER A 124 -2.23 -8.89 30.25
CA SER A 124 -2.56 -8.04 31.40
C SER A 124 -2.41 -6.55 31.12
N THR A 125 -1.45 -6.15 30.28
CA THR A 125 -1.21 -4.76 29.89
C THR A 125 -2.12 -4.33 28.75
N LEU A 126 -2.24 -5.16 27.70
CA LEU A 126 -3.01 -4.84 26.48
C LEU A 126 -4.52 -4.83 26.73
N GLU A 127 -4.99 -5.67 27.65
CA GLU A 127 -6.41 -5.73 28.05
C GLU A 127 -6.71 -4.88 29.29
N ARG A 128 -5.70 -4.21 29.89
CA ARG A 128 -5.90 -3.29 31.01
C ARG A 128 -6.93 -2.24 30.63
N ARG A 129 -7.90 -2.03 31.51
CA ARG A 129 -8.92 -0.98 31.40
C ARG A 129 -9.02 -0.25 32.72
N VAL A 130 -8.85 1.06 32.69
CA VAL A 130 -9.08 1.93 33.86
C VAL A 130 -10.11 2.98 33.45
N LYS A 131 -11.17 3.14 34.26
CA LYS A 131 -12.27 4.08 33.99
C LYS A 131 -11.81 5.51 34.26
N PRO A 132 -12.11 6.48 33.36
CA PRO A 132 -11.80 7.88 33.60
C PRO A 132 -12.57 8.43 34.80
N GLU A 133 -11.92 9.31 35.54
CA GLU A 133 -12.56 10.27 36.43
C GLU A 133 -12.77 11.58 35.66
N VAL A 134 -13.98 12.14 35.76
CA VAL A 134 -14.38 13.36 35.04
C VAL A 134 -14.78 14.43 36.04
N SER A 135 -14.26 15.65 35.88
CA SER A 135 -14.62 16.81 36.70
C SER A 135 -14.77 18.06 35.84
N LEU A 136 -15.75 18.91 36.17
CA LEU A 136 -15.84 20.26 35.63
C LEU A 136 -15.11 21.23 36.55
N LEU A 137 -14.15 21.97 36.00
CA LEU A 137 -13.31 22.92 36.72
C LEU A 137 -13.54 24.32 36.15
N GLN A 138 -13.67 25.30 37.03
CA GLN A 138 -13.73 26.70 36.61
C GLN A 138 -12.93 27.56 37.60
N LYS A 139 -11.94 28.31 37.10
CA LYS A 139 -11.06 29.11 37.97
C LYS A 139 -11.82 30.26 38.65
N ASP A 140 -12.63 30.96 37.88
CA ASP A 140 -13.49 32.07 38.30
C ASP A 140 -14.69 32.15 37.35
N THR A 141 -15.68 33.00 37.67
CA THR A 141 -16.92 33.11 36.90
C THR A 141 -16.72 33.50 35.45
N ASN A 142 -15.63 34.19 35.09
CA ASN A 142 -15.33 34.63 33.73
C ASN A 142 -14.40 33.65 32.99
N SER A 143 -13.80 32.70 33.69
CA SER A 143 -12.95 31.67 33.08
C SER A 143 -13.77 30.60 32.33
N PRO A 144 -13.24 30.02 31.23
CA PRO A 144 -13.87 28.89 30.54
C PRO A 144 -14.08 27.70 31.48
N VAL A 145 -15.20 27.00 31.33
CA VAL A 145 -15.44 25.73 32.03
C VAL A 145 -14.57 24.65 31.40
N THR A 146 -13.77 23.97 32.21
CA THR A 146 -12.85 22.93 31.77
C THR A 146 -13.39 21.56 32.16
N CYS A 147 -13.58 20.68 31.21
CA CYS A 147 -13.79 19.26 31.46
C CYS A 147 -12.42 18.58 31.59
N HIS A 148 -12.05 18.21 32.80
CA HIS A 148 -10.83 17.46 33.10
C HIS A 148 -11.17 15.99 33.20
N VAL A 149 -10.48 15.18 32.40
CA VAL A 149 -10.62 13.73 32.34
C VAL A 149 -9.27 13.13 32.72
N THR A 150 -9.21 12.28 33.74
CA THR A 150 -7.95 11.71 34.25
C THR A 150 -8.11 10.26 34.68
N GLY A 151 -7.01 9.57 34.95
CA GLY A 151 -7.02 8.21 35.50
C GLY A 151 -7.43 7.13 34.51
N PHE A 152 -7.46 7.42 33.21
CA PHE A 152 -7.94 6.45 32.20
C PHE A 152 -6.82 5.69 31.50
N TYR A 153 -7.13 4.48 31.06
CA TYR A 153 -6.28 3.65 30.21
C TYR A 153 -7.17 2.70 29.38
N PRO A 154 -6.95 2.53 28.06
CA PRO A 154 -5.81 2.98 27.25
C PRO A 154 -5.82 4.48 26.89
N ARG A 155 -4.79 4.96 26.19
CA ARG A 155 -4.59 6.40 25.88
C ARG A 155 -5.74 7.05 25.08
N ALA A 156 -6.47 6.29 24.27
CA ALA A 156 -7.49 6.82 23.38
C ALA A 156 -8.78 7.16 24.14
N VAL A 157 -9.11 8.44 24.21
CA VAL A 157 -10.34 8.99 24.82
C VAL A 157 -10.98 10.00 23.87
N MET A 158 -12.30 10.10 23.90
CA MET A 158 -13.06 11.10 23.14
C MET A 158 -13.87 11.97 24.11
N VAL A 159 -13.70 13.28 24.01
CA VAL A 159 -14.40 14.28 24.85
C VAL A 159 -15.18 15.21 23.94
N THR A 160 -16.49 15.31 24.16
CA THR A 160 -17.39 16.12 23.34
C THR A 160 -18.25 17.04 24.22
N TRP A 161 -18.48 18.27 23.74
CA TRP A 161 -19.41 19.20 24.39
C TRP A 161 -20.78 19.12 23.70
N LYS A 162 -21.77 18.59 24.41
CA LYS A 162 -23.14 18.48 23.88
C LYS A 162 -23.85 19.83 24.03
N ARG A 163 -23.78 20.61 22.95
CA ARG A 163 -24.68 21.73 22.59
C ARG A 163 -24.48 22.09 21.11
N ASP A 164 -23.23 22.02 20.64
CA ASP A 164 -22.79 22.37 19.29
C ASP A 164 -22.00 21.24 18.58
N GLY A 165 -21.99 20.01 19.15
CA GLY A 165 -21.46 18.80 18.50
C GLY A 165 -19.95 18.75 18.24
N GLN A 166 -19.14 19.58 18.92
CA GLN A 166 -17.71 19.69 18.64
C GLN A 166 -16.89 18.58 19.32
N GLU A 167 -16.16 17.81 18.51
CA GLU A 167 -15.15 16.86 18.97
C GLU A 167 -13.86 17.61 19.30
N LEU A 168 -13.46 17.60 20.57
CA LEU A 168 -12.24 18.27 21.02
C LEU A 168 -11.39 17.29 21.82
N VAL A 169 -10.34 16.78 21.18
CA VAL A 169 -9.31 15.98 21.84
C VAL A 169 -8.21 16.94 22.30
N GLY A 170 -8.17 17.23 23.60
CA GLY A 170 -7.05 17.93 24.21
C GLY A 170 -5.79 17.08 24.21
N GLU A 171 -4.62 17.69 24.38
CA GLU A 171 -3.36 16.96 24.49
C GLU A 171 -3.44 15.93 25.63
N THR A 172 -3.29 14.66 25.27
CA THR A 172 -3.33 13.57 26.24
C THR A 172 -1.94 13.35 26.80
N VAL A 173 -1.78 13.65 28.08
CA VAL A 173 -0.52 13.56 28.81
C VAL A 173 -0.52 12.34 29.75
N PRO A 174 0.63 11.69 29.95
CA PRO A 174 0.74 10.53 30.85
C PRO A 174 0.75 10.96 32.32
N ASN A 175 0.18 10.12 33.17
CA ASN A 175 0.30 10.18 34.62
C ASN A 175 1.45 9.26 35.10
N GLY A 176 1.94 9.46 36.33
CA GLY A 176 3.03 8.65 36.91
C GLY A 176 2.66 7.20 37.22
N ASP A 177 1.36 6.87 37.23
CA ASP A 177 0.80 5.53 37.51
C ASP A 177 0.50 4.72 36.23
N GLY A 178 0.92 5.23 35.07
CA GLY A 178 0.69 4.63 33.76
C GLY A 178 -0.73 4.84 33.21
N THR A 179 -1.54 5.71 33.82
CA THR A 179 -2.80 6.21 33.23
C THR A 179 -2.56 7.50 32.44
N PHE A 180 -3.62 8.06 31.86
CA PHE A 180 -3.57 9.28 31.07
C PHE A 180 -4.57 10.32 31.57
N GLN A 181 -4.33 11.57 31.20
CA GLN A 181 -5.27 12.68 31.43
C GLN A 181 -5.34 13.61 30.22
N THR A 182 -6.47 14.30 30.08
CA THR A 182 -6.69 15.34 29.07
C THR A 182 -7.64 16.43 29.59
N ARG A 183 -7.66 17.60 28.96
CA ARG A 183 -8.51 18.74 29.31
C ARG A 183 -9.17 19.32 28.07
N SER A 184 -10.48 19.53 28.13
CA SER A 184 -11.24 20.23 27.10
C SER A 184 -11.90 21.47 27.69
N HIS A 185 -11.93 22.59 26.95
CA HIS A 185 -12.37 23.88 27.46
C HIS A 185 -13.59 24.38 26.71
N LEU A 186 -14.68 24.62 27.43
CA LEU A 186 -15.89 25.23 26.93
C LEU A 186 -15.75 26.76 26.94
N ARG A 187 -15.49 27.36 25.77
CA ARG A 187 -15.23 28.79 25.61
C ARG A 187 -16.50 29.58 25.28
N VAL A 188 -17.41 29.65 26.24
CA VAL A 188 -18.74 30.29 26.08
C VAL A 188 -19.01 31.18 27.29
N LYS A 189 -19.86 32.19 27.13
CA LYS A 189 -20.12 33.13 28.24
C LYS A 189 -20.90 32.45 29.38
N PRO A 190 -20.71 32.88 30.64
CA PRO A 190 -21.44 32.33 31.78
C PRO A 190 -22.95 32.36 31.64
N GLU A 191 -23.47 33.44 31.08
CA GLU A 191 -24.89 33.64 30.82
C GLU A 191 -25.42 32.63 29.79
N ASP A 192 -24.59 32.24 28.82
CA ASP A 192 -24.95 31.31 27.77
C ASP A 192 -25.04 29.88 28.31
N TRP A 193 -24.04 29.42 29.08
CA TRP A 193 -24.10 28.06 29.62
C TRP A 193 -25.05 27.88 30.79
N LYS A 194 -25.35 28.95 31.55
CA LYS A 194 -26.41 28.89 32.57
C LYS A 194 -27.80 28.78 31.96
N ARG A 195 -28.01 29.35 30.77
CA ARG A 195 -29.30 29.31 30.05
C ARG A 195 -29.48 28.05 29.18
N ASN A 196 -28.39 27.40 28.78
CA ASN A 196 -28.41 26.26 27.87
C ASN A 196 -27.96 24.97 28.57
N ARG A 197 -28.49 23.82 28.15
CA ARG A 197 -28.19 22.52 28.77
C ARG A 197 -26.94 21.88 28.18
N TYR A 198 -25.77 22.46 28.44
CA TYR A 198 -24.50 21.88 28.03
C TYR A 198 -24.14 20.65 28.87
N THR A 199 -23.49 19.67 28.22
CA THR A 199 -22.86 18.55 28.91
C THR A 199 -21.46 18.31 28.38
N CYS A 200 -20.52 17.93 29.27
CA CYS A 200 -19.31 17.25 28.85
C CYS A 200 -19.63 15.76 28.74
N THR A 201 -19.40 15.17 27.56
CA THR A 201 -19.64 13.76 27.29
C THR A 201 -18.31 13.08 27.00
N VAL A 202 -18.01 11.99 27.70
CA VAL A 202 -16.74 11.29 27.61
C VAL A 202 -17.00 9.84 27.20
N TRP A 203 -16.49 9.48 26.01
CA TRP A 203 -16.41 8.10 25.55
C TRP A 203 -14.99 7.58 25.77
N HIS A 204 -14.91 6.34 26.26
CA HIS A 204 -13.64 5.66 26.45
C HIS A 204 -13.86 4.15 26.45
N LYS A 205 -12.91 3.38 25.89
CA LYS A 205 -13.03 1.92 25.74
C LYS A 205 -13.24 1.15 27.07
N SER A 206 -12.89 1.74 28.22
CA SER A 206 -13.14 1.12 29.53
C SER A 206 -14.56 1.33 30.07
N LEU A 207 -15.40 2.09 29.37
CA LEU A 207 -16.77 2.39 29.73
C LEU A 207 -17.74 1.49 28.95
N GLU A 208 -18.86 1.14 29.59
CA GLU A 208 -20.02 0.50 28.93
C GLU A 208 -20.91 1.56 28.28
N ASP A 209 -21.15 2.66 29.01
CA ASP A 209 -21.88 3.84 28.56
C ASP A 209 -21.04 5.11 28.76
N ASP A 210 -21.33 6.14 27.96
CA ASP A 210 -20.65 7.43 28.06
C ASP A 210 -20.88 8.11 29.41
N ILE A 211 -19.84 8.74 29.95
CA ILE A 211 -20.00 9.63 31.10
C ILE A 211 -20.55 10.96 30.60
N ILE A 212 -21.72 11.35 31.11
CA ILE A 212 -22.36 12.61 30.77
C ILE A 212 -22.40 13.49 32.02
N LEU A 213 -21.66 14.61 31.99
CA LEU A 213 -21.59 15.56 33.10
C LEU A 213 -22.24 16.89 32.70
N PRO A 214 -23.45 17.20 33.20
CA PRO A 214 -24.12 18.47 32.94
C PRO A 214 -23.35 19.65 33.54
N VAL A 215 -23.27 20.75 32.79
CA VAL A 215 -22.64 21.99 33.27
C VAL A 215 -23.63 22.76 34.13
N THR A 216 -23.57 22.52 35.44
CA THR A 216 -24.37 23.20 36.47
C THR A 216 -23.44 23.77 37.54
N GLU A 217 -23.89 24.79 38.28
CA GLU A 217 -23.09 25.38 39.36
C GLU A 217 -22.70 24.34 40.44
N GLU A 218 -23.56 23.35 40.68
CA GLU A 218 -23.31 22.25 41.63
C GLU A 218 -22.19 21.30 41.19
N ASN A 219 -22.06 21.08 39.87
CA ASN A 219 -21.07 20.16 39.31
C ASN A 219 -19.71 20.81 39.05
N ILE A 220 -19.63 22.15 39.06
CA ILE A 220 -18.41 22.91 38.80
C ILE A 220 -17.62 23.09 40.10
N LYS A 221 -16.39 22.60 40.11
CA LYS A 221 -15.43 22.86 41.18
C LYS A 221 -14.67 24.16 40.89
N SER A 222 -14.67 25.10 41.83
CA SER A 222 -13.91 26.36 41.74
C SER A 222 -12.97 26.53 42.92
N ASN A 223 -11.82 27.17 42.71
CA ASN A 223 -10.81 27.40 43.75
C ASN A 223 -11.17 28.54 44.72
N LYS A 224 -12.45 28.96 44.81
CA LYS A 224 -12.87 30.12 45.61
C LYS A 224 -13.07 29.83 47.11
N GLU A 225 -12.76 28.63 47.61
CA GLU A 225 -12.83 28.30 49.05
C GLU A 225 -11.45 28.16 49.72
N SER A 226 -10.47 28.96 49.29
CA SER A 226 -9.22 29.12 50.03
C SER A 226 -8.67 30.53 49.86
N GLU A 227 -9.34 31.51 50.47
CA GLU A 227 -8.79 32.75 51.05
C GLU A 227 -9.89 33.54 51.78
#